data_AF-A0A6J4KBB3-F1
#
_entry.id   AF-A0A6J4KBB3-F1
#
_cell.length_a   1.000
_cell.length_b   1.000
_cell.length_c   1.000
_cell.angle_alpha   90.00
_cell.angle_beta   90.00
_cell.angle_gamma   90.00
#
_symmetry.space_group_name_H-M   'P 1'
#
loop_
_entity.id
_entity.type
_entity.pdbx_description
1 polymer ?
#
loop_
_entity_poly.entity_id
_entity_poly.type
_entity_poly.pdbx_seq_one_letter_code
_entity_poly.pdbx_strand_id
1 'polypeptide(L)' 'GKRYRRQDEVGTPFCVTVDGQSTADQTVTIRDRDTLKQERIAADRVAEYVAARVGW' A
#
# COMPACT_ATOMS: atom_id res chain seq x y z
N GLY A 1 -3.85 13.29 0.20
CA GLY A 1 -5.28 13.61 -0.01
C GLY A 1 -5.74 13.35 -1.44
N LYS A 2 -5.50 14.27 -2.37
CA LYS A 2 -6.00 14.21 -3.76
C LYS A 2 -5.66 12.93 -4.53
N ARG A 3 -4.45 12.39 -4.33
CA ARG A 3 -3.98 11.18 -5.02
C ARG A 3 -4.68 9.90 -4.55
N TYR A 4 -4.97 9.79 -3.25
CA TYR A 4 -5.73 8.67 -2.70
C TYR A 4 -7.18 8.70 -3.17
N ARG A 5 -7.83 9.87 -3.16
CA ARG A 5 -9.22 9.98 -3.65
C ARG A 5 -9.37 9.50 -5.09
N ARG A 6 -8.40 9.82 -5.95
CA ARG A 6 -8.38 9.34 -7.34
C ARG A 6 -8.18 7.82 -7.44
N GLN A 7 -7.38 7.22 -6.55
CA GLN A 7 -7.18 5.78 -6.51
C GLN A 7 -8.41 5.04 -5.98
N ASP A 8 -9.08 5.63 -4.97
CA ASP A 8 -10.34 5.14 -4.42
C ASP A 8 -11.46 5.18 -5.50
N GLU A 9 -11.51 6.24 -6.32
CA GLU A 9 -12.45 6.39 -7.45
C GLU A 9 -12.18 5.42 -8.62
N VAL A 10 -10.91 5.10 -8.88
CA VAL A 10 -10.51 4.14 -9.94
C VAL A 10 -10.63 2.69 -9.47
N GLY A 11 -10.89 2.47 -8.18
CA GLY A 11 -11.13 1.16 -7.60
C GLY A 11 -9.87 0.38 -7.23
N THR A 12 -8.70 1.03 -7.16
CA THR A 12 -7.44 0.38 -6.78
C THR A 12 -7.54 -0.13 -5.33
N PRO A 13 -7.44 -1.44 -5.07
CA PRO A 13 -7.67 -2.01 -3.73
C PRO A 13 -6.57 -1.65 -2.73
N PHE A 14 -5.31 -1.56 -3.18
CA PHE A 14 -4.14 -1.25 -2.35
C PHE A 14 -3.32 -0.10 -2.93
N CYS A 15 -2.97 0.87 -2.09
CA CYS A 15 -2.08 1.97 -2.43
C CYS A 15 -0.77 1.87 -1.67
N VAL A 16 0.34 1.57 -2.36
CA VAL A 16 1.68 1.54 -1.78
C VAL A 16 2.32 2.93 -1.87
N THR A 17 2.81 3.44 -0.75
CA THR A 17 3.54 4.70 -0.66
C THR A 17 4.98 4.42 -0.27
N VAL A 18 5.89 4.90 -1.13
CA VAL A 18 7.33 4.87 -0.92
C VAL A 18 7.76 6.29 -0.61
N ASP A 19 8.36 6.52 0.55
CA ASP A 19 8.86 7.83 0.98
C ASP A 19 10.40 7.82 1.03
N GLY A 20 11.01 8.95 1.37
CA GLY A 20 12.48 9.03 1.46
C GLY A 20 13.09 8.17 2.57
N GLN A 21 12.30 7.80 3.59
CA GLN A 21 12.73 6.88 4.64
C GLN A 21 12.65 5.42 4.20
N SER A 22 11.81 5.10 3.20
CA SER A 22 11.73 3.74 2.64
C SER A 22 13.06 3.23 2.12
N THR A 23 13.92 4.09 1.57
CA THR A 23 15.25 3.68 1.10
C THR A 23 16.19 3.31 2.25
N ALA A 24 16.08 4.00 3.39
CA ALA A 24 16.90 3.74 4.57
C ALA A 24 16.39 2.55 5.39
N ASP A 25 15.07 2.49 5.60
CA ASP A 25 14.44 1.51 6.49
C ASP A 25 13.93 0.26 5.76
N GLN A 26 14.00 0.22 4.42
CA GLN A 26 13.45 -0.85 3.58
C GLN A 26 11.97 -1.16 3.90
N THR A 27 11.20 -0.13 4.28
CA THR A 27 9.78 -0.26 4.60
C THR A 27 8.92 0.64 3.72
N VAL A 28 7.71 0.19 3.43
CA VAL A 28 6.72 0.94 2.65
C VAL A 28 5.40 0.99 3.40
N THR A 29 4.61 2.03 3.12
CA THR A 29 3.29 2.18 3.73
C THR A 29 2.22 1.75 2.74
N ILE A 30 1.45 0.73 3.09
CA ILE A 30 0.31 0.26 2.30
C ILE A 30 -0.96 0.83 2.91
N ARG A 31 -1.79 1.46 2.06
CA ARG A 31 -3.14 1.85 2.41
C ARG A 31 -4.14 0.94 1.73
N ASP A 32 -5.01 0.36 2.54
CA ASP A 32 -6.15 -0.44 2.09
C ASP A 32 -7.35 0.50 1.83
N ARG A 33 -7.99 0.33 0.67
CA ARG A 33 -9.13 1.16 0.25
C ARG A 33 -10.41 0.82 1.02
N ASP A 34 -10.66 -0.46 1.29
CA ASP A 34 -11.91 -0.92 1.91
C ASP A 34 -11.91 -0.64 3.42
N THR A 35 -10.75 -0.82 4.08
CA THR A 35 -10.63 -0.57 5.53
C THR A 35 -10.15 0.83 5.88
N LEU A 36 -9.64 1.59 4.90
CA LEU A 36 -9.00 2.90 5.08
C LEU A 36 -7.78 2.88 6.01
N LYS A 37 -7.27 1.70 6.37
CA LYS A 37 -6.10 1.53 7.24
C LYS A 37 -4.81 1.76 6.49
N GLN A 38 -3.81 2.26 7.22
CA GLN A 38 -2.44 2.42 6.75
C GLN A 38 -1.53 1.54 7.60
N GLU A 39 -0.82 0.61 6.95
CA GLU A 39 0.11 -0.31 7.59
C GLU A 39 1.50 -0.11 6.98
N ARG A 40 2.54 0.02 7.82
CA ARG A 40 3.92 0.04 7.36
C ARG A 40 4.48 -1.37 7.44
N ILE A 41 4.93 -1.90 6.31
CA ILE A 41 5.50 -3.25 6.20
C ILE A 41 6.86 -3.19 5.51
N ALA A 42 7.67 -4.24 5.68
CA ALA A 42 8.92 -4.39 4.93
C ALA A 42 8.63 -4.49 3.43
N ALA A 43 9.44 -3.83 2.61
CA ALA A 43 9.30 -3.83 1.15
C ALA A 43 9.29 -5.25 0.58
N ASP A 44 10.09 -6.14 1.15
CA ASP A 44 10.22 -7.55 0.77
C ASP A 44 8.93 -8.35 0.96
N ARG A 45 8.08 -7.93 1.91
CA ARG A 45 6.82 -8.60 2.25
C ARG A 45 5.62 -8.06 1.47
N VAL A 46 5.80 -7.02 0.65
CA VAL A 46 4.71 -6.39 -0.10
C VAL A 46 4.08 -7.35 -1.10
N ALA A 47 4.91 -8.11 -1.83
CA ALA A 47 4.42 -9.05 -2.83
C ALA A 47 3.52 -10.13 -2.19
N GLU A 48 3.97 -10.72 -1.08
CA GLU A 48 3.18 -11.70 -0.32
C GLU A 48 1.90 -11.08 0.25
N TYR A 49 1.99 -9.86 0.82
CA TYR A 49 0.87 -9.15 1.42
C TYR A 49 -0.25 -8.88 0.41
N VAL A 50 0.11 -8.46 -0.81
CA VAL A 50 -0.82 -8.16 -1.89
C VAL A 50 -1.35 -9.46 -2.50
N ALA A 51 -0.51 -10.45 -2.78
CA ALA A 51 -0.93 -11.74 -3.33
C ALA A 51 -1.98 -12.43 -2.43
N ALA A 52 -1.75 -12.46 -1.11
CA ALA A 52 -2.67 -13.06 -0.16
C ALA A 52 -4.05 -12.38 -0.11
N ARG A 53 -4.15 -11.10 -0.47
CA ARG A 53 -5.41 -10.32 -0.40
C ARG A 53 -6.10 -10.15 -1.75
N VAL A 54 -5.35 -10.19 -2.86
CA VAL A 54 -5.90 -10.09 -4.22
C VAL A 54 -6.37 -11.47 -4.73
N GLY A 55 -6.02 -12.57 -4.05
CA GLY A 55 -6.57 -13.89 -4.33
C GLY A 55 -6.10 -14.44 -5.68
N TRP A 56 -4.79 -14.38 -5.93
CA TRP A 56 -4.15 -15.02 -7.08
C TRP A 56 -3.61 -16.40 -6.70
#